data_AF-A0A3B8JRN7-F1
#
_entry.id   AF-A0A3B8JRN7-F1
#
_cell.length_a   1.000
_cell.length_b   1.000
_cell.length_c   1.000
_cell.angle_alpha   90.00
_cell.angle_beta   90.00
_cell.angle_gamma   90.00
#
_symmetry.space_group_name_H-M   'P 1'
#
loop_
_entity.id
_entity.type
_entity.pdbx_description
1 polymer ?
#
loop_
_entity_poly.entity_id
_entity_poly.type
_entity_poly.pdbx_seq_one_letter_code
_entity_poly.pdbx_strand_id
1 'polypeptide(L)'
;MVDPNQLDKDNFLYPRSRYYGQVQPENLVFNANLQEFSQRVNYICNLETNSKLTPEEAYNQIKDLWKQLKRTKKQLGISDNPFQNEG
;
A
#
# COMPACT_ATOMS: atom_id res chain seq x y z
N MET A 1 16.09 -3.56 -17.98
CA MET A 1 16.62 -2.24 -17.57
C MET A 1 15.43 -1.32 -17.47
N VAL A 2 15.16 -0.71 -16.31
CA VAL A 2 14.02 0.21 -16.11
C VAL A 2 14.45 1.59 -16.61
N ASP A 3 13.61 2.27 -17.38
CA ASP A 3 13.89 3.62 -17.86
C ASP A 3 13.97 4.58 -16.65
N PRO A 4 15.06 5.35 -16.49
CA PRO A 4 15.22 6.26 -15.36
C PRO A 4 14.12 7.34 -15.30
N ASN A 5 13.50 7.71 -16.42
CA ASN A 5 12.38 8.65 -16.43
C ASN A 5 11.08 8.02 -15.88
N GLN A 6 10.94 6.70 -15.97
CA GLN A 6 9.79 5.99 -15.38
C GLN A 6 9.89 6.00 -13.85
N LEU A 7 11.09 5.72 -13.34
CA LEU A 7 11.36 5.70 -11.89
C LEU A 7 11.16 7.09 -11.26
N ASP A 8 11.55 8.16 -11.96
CA ASP A 8 11.35 9.54 -11.51
C ASP A 8 9.86 9.90 -11.38
N LYS A 9 9.05 9.57 -12.39
CA LYS A 9 7.59 9.78 -12.35
C LYS A 9 6.92 9.00 -11.24
N ASP A 10 7.29 7.73 -11.06
CA ASP A 10 6.73 6.91 -10.01
C ASP A 10 7.06 7.48 -8.63
N ASN A 11 8.30 7.96 -8.41
CA ASN A 11 8.68 8.58 -7.14
C ASN A 11 7.97 9.93 -6.91
N PHE A 12 7.70 10.70 -7.97
CA PHE A 12 6.98 11.96 -7.89
C PHE A 12 5.48 11.75 -7.57
N LEU A 13 4.83 10.85 -8.29
CA LEU A 13 3.40 10.57 -8.14
C LEU A 13 3.09 9.75 -6.88
N TYR A 14 4.05 8.94 -6.43
CA TYR A 14 3.89 7.99 -5.33
C TYR A 14 4.99 8.18 -4.27
N PRO A 15 5.00 9.31 -3.55
CA PRO A 15 5.98 9.54 -2.50
C PRO A 15 5.87 8.45 -1.43
N ARG A 16 7.02 7.85 -1.10
CA ARG A 16 7.12 6.85 -0.04
C ARG A 16 7.56 7.50 1.26
N SER A 17 6.79 7.30 2.31
CA SER A 17 7.14 7.76 3.65
C SER A 17 8.24 6.88 4.25
N ARG A 18 9.11 7.49 5.05
CA ARG A 18 10.11 6.74 5.80
C ARG A 18 9.43 5.79 6.79
N TYR A 19 9.97 4.59 6.95
CA TYR A 19 9.53 3.65 7.97
C TYR A 19 10.18 3.98 9.31
N TYR A 20 9.37 4.05 10.37
CA TYR A 20 9.81 4.40 11.74
C TYR A 20 9.62 3.27 12.75
N GLY A 21 9.16 2.09 12.32
CA GLY A 21 9.01 0.93 13.21
C GLY A 21 10.28 0.09 13.32
N GLN A 22 10.17 -1.06 14.00
CA GLN A 22 11.29 -1.97 14.20
C GLN A 22 11.82 -2.49 12.85
N VAL A 23 13.12 -2.31 12.61
CA VAL A 23 13.80 -2.67 11.36
C VAL A 23 14.00 -4.19 11.29
N GLN A 24 12.94 -4.88 10.85
CA GLN A 24 12.97 -6.29 10.46
C GLN A 24 12.60 -6.40 8.97
N PRO A 25 13.18 -7.35 8.21
CA PRO A 25 12.89 -7.49 6.77
C PRO A 25 11.39 -7.57 6.46
N GLU A 26 10.64 -8.34 7.24
CA GLU A 26 9.20 -8.54 7.10
C GLU A 26 8.44 -7.23 7.29
N ASN A 27 8.82 -6.46 8.31
CA ASN A 27 8.24 -5.16 8.62
C ASN A 27 8.48 -4.14 7.51
N LEU A 28 9.69 -4.11 6.93
CA LEU A 28 10.03 -3.22 5.82
C LEU A 28 9.22 -3.56 4.57
N VAL A 29 9.14 -4.85 4.23
CA VAL A 29 8.37 -5.34 3.08
C VAL A 29 6.88 -5.08 3.27
N PHE A 30 6.34 -5.34 4.47
CA PHE A 30 4.94 -5.05 4.76
C PHE A 30 4.63 -3.56 4.73
N ASN A 31 5.52 -2.72 5.27
CA ASN A 31 5.38 -1.27 5.15
C ASN A 31 5.37 -0.82 3.68
N ALA A 32 6.22 -1.38 2.83
CA ALA A 32 6.20 -1.08 1.39
C ALA A 32 4.85 -1.46 0.76
N ASN A 33 4.32 -2.66 1.06
CA ASN A 33 3.01 -3.10 0.59
C ASN A 33 1.86 -2.22 1.12
N LEU A 34 1.96 -1.76 2.37
CA LEU A 34 0.97 -0.87 2.99
C LEU A 34 0.98 0.52 2.34
N GLN A 35 2.15 1.04 1.99
CA GLN A 35 2.28 2.31 1.26
C GLN A 35 1.75 2.20 -0.17
N GLU A 36 1.99 1.09 -0.87
CA GLU A 36 1.37 0.86 -2.18
C GLU A 36 -0.17 0.78 -2.06
N PHE A 37 -0.67 0.06 -1.05
CA PHE A 37 -2.10 -0.03 -0.78
C PHE A 37 -2.72 1.36 -0.58
N SER A 38 -2.13 2.21 0.26
CA SER A 38 -2.67 3.55 0.56
C SER A 38 -2.69 4.44 -0.68
N GLN A 39 -1.63 4.39 -1.50
CA GLN A 39 -1.53 5.14 -2.75
C GLN A 39 -2.61 4.70 -3.75
N ARG A 40 -2.80 3.39 -3.94
CA ARG A 40 -3.80 2.86 -4.88
C ARG A 40 -5.22 3.14 -4.42
N VAL A 41 -5.50 3.05 -3.11
CA VAL A 41 -6.80 3.46 -2.55
C VAL A 41 -7.06 4.93 -2.82
N ASN A 42 -6.08 5.81 -2.58
CA ASN A 42 -6.23 7.24 -2.86
C ASN A 42 -6.53 7.50 -4.35
N TYR A 43 -5.82 6.84 -5.26
CA TYR A 43 -6.07 6.94 -6.69
C TYR A 43 -7.49 6.49 -7.08
N ILE A 44 -7.97 5.36 -6.54
CA ILE A 44 -9.33 4.87 -6.77
C ILE A 44 -10.37 5.88 -6.27
N CYS A 45 -10.19 6.42 -5.06
CA CYS A 45 -11.09 7.44 -4.53
C CYS A 45 -11.09 8.70 -5.40
N ASN A 46 -9.93 9.15 -5.88
CA ASN A 46 -9.85 10.29 -6.78
C ASN A 46 -10.55 10.02 -8.11
N LEU A 47 -10.47 8.80 -8.66
CA LEU A 47 -11.19 8.43 -9.88
C LEU A 47 -12.71 8.42 -9.65
N GLU A 48 -13.17 7.90 -8.51
CA GLU A 48 -14.58 7.90 -8.13
C GLU A 48 -15.12 9.33 -7.97
N THR A 49 -14.40 10.18 -7.23
CA THR A 49 -14.79 11.58 -7.01
C THR A 49 -14.80 12.39 -8.30
N ASN A 50 -13.96 12.03 -9.28
CA ASN A 50 -13.98 12.59 -10.64
C ASN A 50 -14.95 11.86 -11.60
N SER A 51 -15.85 11.03 -11.07
CA SER A 51 -16.86 10.25 -11.81
C SER A 51 -16.30 9.36 -12.91
N LYS A 52 -15.05 8.93 -12.79
CA LYS A 52 -14.38 7.96 -13.69
C LYS A 52 -14.62 6.52 -13.29
N LEU A 53 -14.99 6.29 -12.04
CA LEU A 53 -15.46 5.01 -11.51
C LEU A 53 -16.80 5.26 -10.81
N THR A 54 -17.67 4.27 -10.84
CA THR A 54 -18.84 4.25 -9.96
C THR A 54 -18.42 3.96 -8.52
N PRO A 55 -19.24 4.36 -7.51
CA PRO A 55 -18.98 4.01 -6.12
C PRO A 55 -18.85 2.50 -5.88
N GLU A 56 -19.63 1.69 -6.60
CA GLU A 56 -19.59 0.23 -6.50
C GLU A 56 -18.29 -0.36 -7.06
N GLU A 57 -17.84 0.11 -8.23
CA GLU A 57 -16.55 -0.29 -8.80
C GLU A 57 -15.38 0.11 -7.89
N ALA A 58 -15.41 1.33 -7.35
CA ALA A 58 -14.39 1.80 -6.41
C ALA A 58 -14.36 0.94 -5.15
N TYR A 59 -15.52 0.66 -4.55
CA TYR A 59 -15.65 -0.22 -3.38
C TYR A 59 -15.07 -1.62 -3.65
N ASN A 60 -15.43 -2.24 -4.78
CA ASN A 60 -14.96 -3.58 -5.13
C ASN A 60 -13.44 -3.61 -5.33
N GLN A 61 -12.87 -2.61 -6.00
CA GLN A 61 -11.43 -2.52 -6.19
C GLN A 61 -10.67 -2.33 -4.86
N ILE A 62 -11.15 -1.45 -3.98
CA ILE A 62 -10.57 -1.26 -2.63
C ILE A 62 -10.65 -2.55 -1.82
N LYS A 63 -11.77 -3.28 -1.90
CA LYS A 63 -11.96 -4.57 -1.23
C LYS A 63 -10.94 -5.60 -1.70
N ASP A 64 -10.63 -5.65 -2.99
CA ASP A 64 -9.64 -6.57 -3.53
C ASP A 64 -8.21 -6.19 -3.15
N LEU A 65 -7.87 -4.89 -3.13
CA LEU A 65 -6.60 -4.40 -2.59
C LEU A 65 -6.43 -4.79 -1.12
N TRP A 66 -7.50 -4.70 -0.32
CA TRP A 66 -7.47 -5.10 1.08
C TRP A 66 -7.22 -6.61 1.24
N LYS A 67 -7.86 -7.45 0.43
CA LYS A 67 -7.59 -8.91 0.42
C LYS A 67 -6.12 -9.20 0.09
N GLN A 68 -5.55 -8.48 -0.88
CA GLN A 68 -4.14 -8.61 -1.25
C GLN A 68 -3.22 -8.23 -0.09
N LEU A 69 -3.44 -7.07 0.54
CA LEU A 69 -2.66 -6.62 1.69
C LEU A 69 -2.75 -7.61 2.87
N LYS A 70 -3.95 -8.15 3.16
CA LYS A 70 -4.12 -9.19 4.17
C LYS A 70 -3.32 -10.45 3.85
N ARG A 71 -3.29 -10.85 2.56
CA ARG A 71 -2.51 -12.02 2.12
C ARG A 71 -1.01 -11.79 2.31
N THR A 72 -0.49 -10.62 1.95
CA THR A 72 0.94 -10.31 2.11
C THR A 72 1.33 -10.28 3.59
N LYS A 73 0.51 -9.67 4.47
CA LYS A 73 0.71 -9.71 5.93
C LYS A 73 0.88 -11.15 6.44
N LYS A 74 -0.04 -12.04 6.03
CA LYS A 74 -0.01 -13.46 6.44
C LYS A 74 1.23 -14.19 5.90
N GLN A 75 1.61 -13.95 4.65
CA GLN A 75 2.78 -14.57 4.03
C GLN A 75 4.10 -14.13 4.67
N LEU A 76 4.15 -12.90 5.18
CA LEU A 76 5.31 -12.37 5.88
C LEU A 76 5.41 -12.83 7.35
N GLY A 77 4.45 -13.64 7.84
CA GLY A 77 4.46 -14.11 9.22
C GLY A 77 4.30 -13.00 10.26
N ILE A 78 3.84 -11.81 9.84
CA ILE A 78 3.59 -10.70 10.75
C ILE A 78 2.32 -11.02 11.53
N SER A 79 2.49 -11.43 12.79
CA SER A 79 1.42 -11.71 13.74
C SER A 79 0.43 -10.54 13.82
N ASP A 80 -0.78 -10.81 14.33
CA ASP A 80 -1.80 -9.76 14.49
C ASP A 80 -1.42 -8.62 15.45
N ASN A 81 -0.26 -8.73 16.12
CA ASN A 81 0.39 -7.67 16.88
C ASN A 81 1.84 -7.41 16.45
N PRO A 82 2.08 -6.72 15.32
CA PRO A 82 3.42 -6.22 14.96
C PRO A 82 3.90 -5.09 15.87
N PHE A 83 3.01 -4.52 16.68
CA PHE A 83 3.23 -3.31 17.48
C PHE A 83 3.18 -3.56 18.99
N GLN A 84 3.05 -4.82 19.44
CA GLN A 84 3.19 -5.16 20.85
C GLN A 84 4.66 -5.41 21.18
N ASN A 85 5.41 -4.32 21.35
CA ASN A 85 6.52 -4.25 22.29
C ASN A 85 6.85 -2.77 22.52
N GLU A 86 5.94 -2.09 23.21
CA GLU A 86 6.26 -0.92 24.02
C GLU A 86 5.76 -1.23 25.44
N GLY A 87 6.67 -1.75 26.26
CA GLY A 87 6.45 -2.20 27.64
C GLY A 87 7.63 -3.00 28.16
#